data_AF-A0A9E7IAD0-F1
#
_entry.id   AF-A0A9E7IAD0-F1
#
_cell.length_a   1.000
_cell.length_b   1.000
_cell.length_c   1.000
_cell.angle_alpha   90.00
_cell.angle_beta   90.00
_cell.angle_gamma   90.00
#
_symmetry.space_group_name_H-M   'P 1'
#
loop_
_entity.id
_entity.type
_entity.pdbx_description
1 polymer ?
#
loop_
_entity_poly.entity_id
_entity_poly.type
_entity_poly.pdbx_seq_one_letter_code
_entity_poly.pdbx_strand_id
1 'polypeptide(L)'
;QALSYWCIFHRNKAKQVVETWDQQFHCSPRDKRVSFLYLANDILQNSRRTGLEFINEFWKVLPDALTDVFDNGGDFGRKTALRLVN
;
A
#
# COMPACT_ATOMS: atom_id res chain seq x y z
N GLN A 1 13.93 -7.70 -23.83
CA GLN A 1 12.46 -7.68 -23.67
C GLN A 1 12.02 -8.94 -22.93
N ALA A 2 11.59 -8.84 -21.65
CA ALA A 2 11.03 -10.00 -20.92
C ALA A 2 10.25 -9.62 -19.64
N LEU A 3 10.69 -8.60 -18.88
CA LEU A 3 10.08 -8.28 -17.57
C LEU A 3 8.67 -7.67 -17.66
N SER A 4 8.43 -6.84 -18.68
CA SER A 4 7.16 -6.14 -18.88
C SER A 4 5.99 -7.10 -19.17
N TYR A 5 6.25 -8.25 -19.80
CA TYR A 5 5.22 -9.27 -20.05
C TYR A 5 4.86 -10.07 -18.78
N TRP A 6 5.83 -10.29 -17.87
CA TRP A 6 5.61 -11.04 -16.63
C TRP A 6 4.73 -10.27 -15.63
N CYS A 7 4.94 -8.97 -15.48
CA CYS A 7 4.09 -8.11 -14.64
C CYS A 7 2.64 -8.02 -15.15
N ILE A 8 2.42 -8.06 -16.47
CA ILE A 8 1.07 -8.10 -17.06
C ILE A 8 0.41 -9.47 -16.80
N PHE A 9 1.18 -10.57 -16.82
CA PHE A 9 0.68 -11.93 -16.61
C PHE A 9 0.41 -12.28 -15.13
N HIS A 10 0.84 -11.45 -14.17
CA HIS A 10 0.73 -11.70 -12.72
C HIS A 10 -0.20 -10.73 -11.97
N ARG A 11 -1.15 -10.11 -12.68
CA ARG A 11 -2.25 -9.33 -12.08
C ARG A 11 -3.06 -10.09 -11.02
N ASN A 12 -3.06 -11.42 -11.07
CA ASN A 12 -3.75 -12.31 -10.13
C ASN A 12 -3.11 -12.38 -8.73
N LYS A 13 -1.99 -11.68 -8.48
CA LYS A 13 -1.31 -11.65 -7.17
C LYS A 13 -1.48 -10.34 -6.42
N ALA A 14 -2.16 -9.33 -6.98
CA ALA A 14 -2.38 -8.05 -6.30
C ALA A 14 -3.01 -8.25 -4.92
N LYS A 15 -4.03 -9.10 -4.85
CA LYS A 15 -4.68 -9.52 -3.59
C LYS A 15 -3.67 -10.11 -2.60
N GLN A 16 -2.88 -11.10 -3.01
CA GLN A 16 -1.92 -11.77 -2.13
C GLN A 16 -0.83 -10.80 -1.61
N VAL A 17 -0.38 -9.86 -2.45
CA VAL A 17 0.60 -8.85 -2.06
C VAL A 17 -0.01 -7.89 -1.03
N VAL A 18 -1.24 -7.43 -1.25
CA VAL A 18 -1.94 -6.54 -0.32
C VAL A 18 -2.24 -7.24 1.00
N GLU A 19 -2.71 -8.49 0.98
CA GLU A 19 -2.92 -9.30 2.19
C GLU A 19 -1.61 -9.50 2.98
N THR A 20 -0.50 -9.75 2.29
CA THR A 20 0.81 -9.87 2.96
C THR A 20 1.25 -8.54 3.54
N TRP A 21 1.07 -7.44 2.80
CA TRP A 21 1.39 -6.09 3.28
C TRP A 21 0.59 -5.75 4.53
N ASP A 22 -0.71 -6.05 4.54
CA ASP A 22 -1.62 -5.79 5.64
C ASP A 22 -1.22 -6.55 6.91
N GLN A 23 -0.99 -7.86 6.79
CA GLN A 23 -0.49 -8.69 7.89
C GLN A 23 0.84 -8.17 8.45
N GLN A 24 1.78 -7.81 7.57
CA GLN A 24 3.09 -7.31 8.00
C GLN A 24 3.01 -5.91 8.61
N PHE A 25 2.11 -5.05 8.13
CA PHE A 25 1.85 -3.73 8.70
C PHE A 25 1.35 -3.84 10.14
N HIS A 26 0.35 -4.69 10.39
CA HIS A 26 -0.21 -4.87 11.72
C HIS A 26 0.75 -5.57 12.70
N CYS A 27 1.54 -6.54 12.22
CA CYS A 27 2.58 -7.21 13.01
C CYS A 27 3.83 -6.34 13.26
N SER A 28 4.02 -5.25 12.52
CA SER A 28 5.21 -4.42 12.63
C SER A 28 5.15 -3.42 13.78
N PRO A 29 6.30 -3.13 14.43
CA PRO A 29 6.41 -2.05 15.40
C PRO A 29 6.13 -0.70 14.75
N ARG A 30 5.64 0.26 15.54
CA ARG A 30 5.11 1.55 15.09
C ARG A 30 6.08 2.33 14.20
N ASP A 31 7.36 2.31 14.52
CA ASP A 31 8.41 3.02 13.77
C ASP A 31 8.55 2.50 12.33
N LYS A 32 8.15 1.25 12.06
CA LYS A 32 8.16 0.64 10.72
C LYS A 32 6.85 0.85 9.96
N ARG A 33 5.73 1.13 10.64
CA ARG A 33 4.40 1.30 10.00
C ARG A 33 4.39 2.44 8.98
N VAL A 34 5.13 3.53 9.26
CA VAL A 34 5.29 4.65 8.31
C VAL A 34 6.03 4.19 7.03
N SER A 35 7.06 3.34 7.15
CA SER A 35 7.75 2.78 5.98
C SER A 35 6.84 1.89 5.13
N PHE A 36 5.93 1.13 5.75
CA PHE A 36 4.92 0.36 5.03
C PHE A 36 3.93 1.24 4.25
N LEU A 37 3.53 2.40 4.82
CA LEU A 37 2.70 3.37 4.09
C LEU A 37 3.42 3.96 2.88
N TYR A 38 4.73 4.24 2.98
CA TYR A 38 5.52 4.67 1.81
C TYR A 38 5.57 3.59 0.73
N LEU A 39 5.74 2.32 1.13
CA LEU A 39 5.70 1.20 0.20
C LEU A 39 4.34 1.08 -0.49
N ALA A 40 3.23 1.22 0.26
CA ALA A 40 1.88 1.22 -0.31
C ALA A 40 1.70 2.36 -1.32
N ASN A 41 2.20 3.56 -1.00
CA ASN A 41 2.17 4.70 -1.91
C ASN A 41 2.93 4.42 -3.21
N ASP A 42 4.14 3.86 -3.12
CA ASP A 42 4.94 3.53 -4.31
C ASP A 42 4.24 2.47 -5.17
N ILE A 43 3.63 1.45 -4.57
CA ILE A 43 2.89 0.41 -5.32
C ILE A 43 1.66 1.04 -6.00
N LEU A 44 0.89 1.87 -5.29
CA LEU A 44 -0.28 2.55 -5.85
C LEU A 44 0.11 3.45 -7.02
N GLN A 45 1.15 4.26 -6.88
CA GLN A 45 1.62 5.16 -7.94
C GLN A 45 2.12 4.40 -9.17
N ASN A 46 2.85 3.29 -8.98
CA ASN A 46 3.31 2.46 -10.10
C ASN A 46 2.16 1.67 -10.75
N SER A 47 1.18 1.23 -9.96
CA SER A 47 0.03 0.47 -10.46
C SER A 47 -0.88 1.29 -11.37
N ARG A 48 -0.95 2.62 -11.21
CA ARG A 48 -1.69 3.53 -12.11
C ARG A 48 -1.34 3.34 -13.59
N ARG A 49 -0.10 2.93 -13.90
CA ARG A 49 0.36 2.69 -15.28
C ARG A 49 0.04 1.29 -15.81
N THR A 50 -0.30 0.35 -14.93
CA THR A 50 -0.35 -1.10 -15.24
C THR A 50 -1.74 -1.71 -15.04
N GLY A 51 -2.59 -1.16 -14.16
CA GLY A 51 -3.95 -1.64 -13.90
C GLY A 51 -4.49 -1.22 -12.54
N LEU A 52 -5.82 -1.24 -12.38
CA LEU A 52 -6.49 -0.85 -11.12
C LEU A 52 -6.51 -1.95 -10.06
N GLU A 53 -5.97 -3.14 -10.31
CA GLU A 53 -6.09 -4.28 -9.38
C GLU A 53 -5.46 -3.99 -8.01
N PHE A 54 -4.26 -3.43 -7.99
CA PHE A 54 -3.62 -3.01 -6.74
C PHE A 54 -4.39 -1.89 -6.07
N ILE A 55 -4.91 -0.93 -6.83
CA ILE A 55 -5.68 0.19 -6.29
C ILE A 55 -6.94 -0.33 -5.57
N ASN A 56 -7.68 -1.24 -6.21
CA ASN A 56 -8.91 -1.82 -5.66
C ASN A 56 -8.65 -2.65 -4.40
N GLU A 57 -7.56 -3.43 -4.35
CA GLU A 57 -7.24 -4.24 -3.16
C GLU A 57 -6.71 -3.37 -2.02
N PHE A 58 -5.82 -2.42 -2.30
CA PHE A 58 -5.30 -1.49 -1.29
C PHE A 58 -6.42 -0.63 -0.68
N TRP A 59 -7.42 -0.23 -1.45
CA TRP A 59 -8.56 0.54 -0.94
C TRP A 59 -9.35 -0.18 0.17
N LYS A 60 -9.25 -1.51 0.25
CA LYS A 60 -9.92 -2.31 1.30
C LYS A 60 -9.18 -2.26 2.64
N VAL A 61 -7.86 -2.07 2.63
CA VAL A 61 -7.01 -2.16 3.83
C VAL A 61 -6.41 -0.81 4.27
N LEU A 62 -6.25 0.14 3.34
CA LEU A 62 -5.69 1.47 3.66
C LEU A 62 -6.49 2.26 4.69
N PRO A 63 -7.84 2.29 4.69
CA PRO A 63 -8.59 3.05 5.68
C PRO A 63 -8.25 2.65 7.12
N ASP A 64 -8.17 1.34 7.38
CA ASP A 64 -7.86 0.79 8.70
C ASP A 64 -6.38 1.05 9.07
N ALA A 65 -5.46 0.83 8.13
CA ALA A 65 -4.05 1.12 8.33
C ALA A 65 -3.78 2.62 8.60
N LEU A 66 -4.46 3.51 7.88
CA LEU A 66 -4.35 4.96 8.07
C LEU A 66 -4.92 5.39 9.41
N THR A 67 -6.04 4.80 9.84
CA THR A 67 -6.64 5.06 11.15
C THR A 67 -5.69 4.62 12.26
N ASP A 68 -5.08 3.44 12.15
CA ASP A 68 -4.08 2.95 13.11
C ASP A 68 -2.88 3.90 13.24
N VAL A 69 -2.32 4.41 12.13
CA VAL A 69 -1.24 5.40 12.19
C VAL A 69 -1.73 6.77 12.66
N PHE A 70 -2.98 7.15 12.42
CA PHE A 70 -3.50 8.44 12.89
C PHE A 70 -3.73 8.44 14.40
N ASP A 71 -4.34 7.38 14.93
CA ASP A 71 -4.62 7.22 16.36
C ASP A 71 -3.36 6.90 17.16
N ASN A 72 -2.38 6.21 16.58
CA ASN A 72 -1.18 5.75 17.28
C ASN A 72 0.14 6.40 16.85
N GLY A 73 0.17 7.16 15.74
CA GLY A 73 1.39 7.66 15.09
C GLY A 73 1.52 9.18 14.97
N GLY A 74 0.54 9.96 15.44
CA GLY A 74 0.62 11.42 15.49
C GLY A 74 0.71 12.11 14.11
N ASP A 75 1.03 13.41 14.09
CA ASP A 75 0.99 14.30 12.91
C ASP A 75 1.77 13.82 11.66
N PHE A 76 2.71 12.88 11.82
CA PHE A 76 3.53 12.37 10.72
C PHE A 76 2.75 11.46 9.77
N GLY A 77 1.85 10.60 10.29
CA GLY A 77 1.00 9.73 9.47
C GLY A 77 0.01 10.52 8.60
N ARG A 78 -0.51 11.62 9.16
CA ARG A 78 -1.46 12.53 8.49
C ARG A 78 -0.85 13.16 7.24
N LYS A 79 0.42 13.54 7.28
CA LYS A 79 1.14 14.16 6.14
C LYS A 79 1.38 13.18 4.98
N THR A 80 1.61 11.90 5.30
CA THR A 80 1.75 10.82 4.32
C THR A 80 0.40 10.45 3.69
N ALA A 81 -0.67 10.38 4.49
CA ALA A 81 -2.04 10.17 4.02
C ALA A 81 -2.49 11.25 3.03
N LEU A 82 -2.20 12.52 3.31
CA LEU A 82 -2.51 13.66 2.43
C LEU A 82 -1.75 13.62 1.10
N ARG A 83 -0.56 13.00 1.05
CA ARG A 83 0.20 12.82 -0.20
C ARG A 83 -0.33 11.69 -1.08
N LEU A 84 -1.05 10.72 -0.52
CA LEU A 84 -1.68 9.63 -1.27
C LEU A 84 -2.89 10.10 -2.09
N VAL A 85 -3.53 11.20 -1.67
CA VAL A 85 -4.79 11.71 -2.27
C VAL A 85 -4.55 12.77 -3.36
N ASN A 86 -3.36 13.40 -3.41
CA ASN A 86 -3.00 14.37 -4.46
C ASN A 86 -2.36 13.73 -5.70
#